data_AF-A0A2E3D357-F1
#
_entry.id   AF-A0A2E3D357-F1
#
_cell.length_a   1.000
_cell.length_b   1.000
_cell.length_c   1.000
_cell.angle_alpha   90.00
_cell.angle_beta   90.00
_cell.angle_gamma   90.00
#
_symmetry.space_group_name_H-M   'P 1'
#
loop_
_entity.id
_entity.type
_entity.pdbx_description
1 polymer ?
#
loop_
_entity_poly.entity_id
_entity_poly.type
_entity_poly.pdbx_seq_one_letter_code
_entity_poly.pdbx_strand_id
1 'polypeptide(L)'
;MSQALFTYPQVDHQSYISAFPFPHAVIHGGWDEDKLCLCKEELAGFDDWDGQKDFYGAQLKQYCSNMEKLPESVKCIIYEASSPRFLRWLEELTGEVGLIPDPYLEGGGVHRIKPGGFLKVHADFNWNGRLKLYRRLNVLIYINPGWKEEWGGCSDCGVRICSQNASLCCHH
;
A
#
# COMPACT_ATOMS: atom_id res chain seq x y z
N MET A 1 12.42 -20.88 12.54
CA MET A 1 11.04 -20.34 12.50
C MET A 1 11.15 -19.00 11.80
N SER A 2 10.47 -18.79 10.66
CA SER A 2 10.53 -17.48 10.00
C SER A 2 9.83 -16.46 10.90
N GLN A 3 10.53 -15.39 11.25
CA GLN A 3 9.93 -14.23 11.91
C GLN A 3 8.83 -13.66 11.01
N ALA A 4 7.70 -13.25 11.60
CA ALA A 4 6.61 -12.66 10.84
C ALA A 4 7.05 -11.30 10.28
N LEU A 5 6.82 -11.04 9.00
CA LEU A 5 7.18 -9.78 8.33
C LEU A 5 6.35 -8.59 8.82
N PHE A 6 5.15 -8.87 9.30
CA PHE A 6 4.26 -7.90 9.93
C PHE A 6 3.95 -8.35 11.36
N THR A 7 3.84 -7.42 12.30
CA THR A 7 3.69 -7.69 13.74
C THR A 7 2.27 -8.02 14.15
N TYR A 8 1.28 -7.73 13.30
CA TYR A 8 -0.15 -7.92 13.58
C TYR A 8 -0.57 -7.27 14.91
N PRO A 9 -0.50 -5.93 15.00
CA PRO A 9 -0.86 -5.23 16.21
C PRO A 9 -2.33 -5.47 16.58
N GLN A 10 -2.66 -5.28 17.85
CA GLN A 10 -4.03 -5.39 18.32
C GLN A 10 -4.95 -4.47 17.52
N VAL A 11 -6.08 -5.02 17.12
CA VAL A 11 -7.07 -4.30 16.32
C VAL A 11 -7.86 -3.34 17.20
N ASP A 12 -7.98 -2.09 16.74
CA ASP A 12 -8.89 -1.10 17.30
C ASP A 12 -9.87 -0.62 16.21
N HIS A 13 -10.93 -1.42 16.03
CA HIS A 13 -11.99 -1.13 15.06
C HIS A 13 -12.67 0.22 15.35
N GLN A 14 -12.85 0.58 16.62
CA GLN A 14 -13.55 1.81 17.00
C GLN A 14 -12.74 3.05 16.59
N SER A 15 -11.43 3.03 16.80
CA SER A 15 -10.54 4.10 16.33
C SER A 15 -10.54 4.20 14.80
N TYR A 16 -10.56 3.06 14.09
CA TYR A 16 -10.65 3.06 12.64
C TYR A 16 -11.94 3.71 12.11
N ILE A 17 -13.12 3.30 12.60
CA ILE A 17 -14.41 3.81 12.10
C ILE A 17 -14.67 5.26 12.47
N SER A 18 -14.11 5.72 13.60
CA SER A 18 -14.29 7.08 14.09
C SER A 18 -13.25 8.07 13.55
N ALA A 19 -12.28 7.59 12.79
CA ALA A 19 -11.25 8.43 12.19
C ALA A 19 -11.85 9.43 11.19
N PHE A 20 -11.31 10.65 11.18
CA PHE A 20 -11.80 11.76 10.36
C PHE A 20 -10.72 12.20 9.35
N PRO A 21 -11.06 12.55 8.09
CA PRO A 21 -12.41 12.78 7.52
C PRO A 21 -13.14 11.53 7.01
N PHE A 22 -12.52 10.37 7.08
CA PHE A 22 -13.09 9.07 6.67
C PHE A 22 -12.41 7.94 7.47
N PRO A 23 -13.01 6.74 7.54
CA PRO A 23 -12.43 5.65 8.30
C PRO A 23 -11.04 5.25 7.77
N HIS A 24 -10.05 5.31 8.65
CA HIS A 24 -8.66 5.00 8.33
C HIS A 24 -7.89 4.61 9.59
N ALA A 25 -6.79 3.89 9.39
CA ALA A 25 -5.83 3.54 10.43
C ALA A 25 -4.42 3.82 9.94
N VAL A 26 -3.56 4.25 10.86
CA VAL A 26 -2.12 4.40 10.61
C VAL A 26 -1.39 3.49 11.59
N ILE A 27 -0.57 2.58 11.05
CA ILE A 27 0.22 1.63 11.83
C ILE A 27 1.70 2.01 11.70
N HIS A 28 2.29 2.43 12.80
CA HIS A 28 3.73 2.72 12.90
C HIS A 28 4.48 1.48 13.41
N GLY A 29 5.66 1.20 12.85
CA GLY A 29 6.51 0.09 13.31
C GLY A 29 5.88 -1.30 13.15
N GLY A 30 4.93 -1.46 12.23
CA GLY A 30 4.23 -2.73 12.02
C GLY A 30 5.02 -3.76 11.21
N TRP A 31 5.99 -3.32 10.41
CA TRP A 31 6.78 -4.19 9.52
C TRP A 31 8.20 -4.39 10.03
N ASP A 32 8.80 -5.49 9.62
CA ASP A 32 10.21 -5.78 9.81
C ASP A 32 11.09 -4.68 9.16
N GLU A 33 11.82 -3.94 10.01
CA GLU A 33 12.61 -2.78 9.58
C GLU A 33 13.77 -3.16 8.66
N ASP A 34 14.41 -4.31 8.90
CA ASP A 34 15.50 -4.80 8.07
C ASP A 34 15.00 -5.12 6.66
N LYS A 35 13.81 -5.73 6.55
CA LYS A 35 13.19 -6.00 5.26
C LYS A 35 12.79 -4.72 4.51
N LEU A 36 12.27 -3.71 5.22
CA LEU A 36 11.97 -2.41 4.62
C LEU A 36 13.23 -1.69 4.14
N CYS A 37 14.32 -1.74 4.92
CA CYS A 37 15.62 -1.20 4.51
C CYS A 37 16.13 -1.87 3.24
N LEU A 38 16.06 -3.20 3.16
CA LEU A 38 16.43 -3.94 1.95
C LEU A 38 15.54 -3.54 0.75
N CYS A 39 14.23 -3.40 0.93
CA CYS A 39 13.33 -2.91 -0.13
C CYS A 39 13.76 -1.54 -0.65
N LYS A 40 14.12 -0.62 0.25
CA LYS A 40 14.59 0.71 -0.12
C LYS A 40 15.86 0.64 -0.97
N GLU A 41 16.84 -0.16 -0.55
CA GLU A 41 18.11 -0.32 -1.26
C GLU A 41 17.90 -0.89 -2.67
N GLU A 42 17.11 -1.95 -2.81
CA GLU A 42 16.79 -2.54 -4.10
C GLU A 42 15.99 -1.56 -4.99
N LEU A 43 15.07 -0.79 -4.42
CA LEU A 43 14.28 0.21 -5.16
C LEU A 43 15.06 1.48 -5.53
N ALA A 44 16.17 1.78 -4.86
CA ALA A 44 17.03 2.91 -5.20
C ALA A 44 17.65 2.74 -6.60
N GLY A 45 18.04 1.51 -6.95
CA GLY A 45 18.57 1.14 -8.26
C GLY A 45 17.50 0.73 -9.29
N PHE A 46 16.23 0.62 -8.90
CA PHE A 46 15.18 0.09 -9.76
C PHE A 46 14.78 1.07 -10.89
N ASP A 47 14.86 0.59 -12.13
CA ASP A 47 14.60 1.34 -13.37
C ASP A 47 13.66 0.64 -14.37
N ASP A 48 13.27 -0.62 -14.14
CA ASP A 48 12.27 -1.35 -14.96
C ASP A 48 10.82 -0.99 -14.58
N TRP A 49 10.47 0.28 -14.79
CA TRP A 49 9.12 0.80 -14.53
C TRP A 49 8.14 0.44 -15.66
N ASP A 50 6.89 0.15 -15.32
CA ASP A 50 5.84 -0.06 -16.33
C ASP A 50 5.43 1.25 -17.02
N GLY A 51 5.61 2.38 -16.33
CA GLY A 51 5.38 3.70 -16.91
C GLY A 51 5.66 4.84 -15.95
N GLN A 52 5.51 6.05 -16.49
CA GLN A 52 5.52 7.31 -15.75
C GLN A 52 4.25 8.08 -16.09
N LYS A 53 3.57 8.59 -15.07
CA LYS A 53 2.39 9.44 -15.21
C LYS A 53 2.82 10.91 -15.20
N ASP A 54 2.54 11.58 -16.31
CA ASP A 54 2.72 13.02 -16.51
C ASP A 54 1.43 13.62 -17.10
N PHE A 55 0.55 14.09 -16.23
CA PHE A 55 -0.71 14.76 -16.57
C PHE A 55 -1.04 15.81 -15.51
N TYR A 56 -2.12 16.58 -15.70
CA TYR A 56 -2.49 17.67 -14.77
C TYR A 56 -2.62 17.25 -13.29
N GLY A 57 -2.91 15.96 -13.03
CA GLY A 57 -3.08 15.40 -11.69
C GLY A 57 -1.86 14.67 -11.11
N ALA A 58 -0.84 14.36 -11.92
CA ALA A 58 0.40 13.74 -11.43
C ALA A 58 1.56 14.04 -12.37
N GLN A 59 2.72 14.35 -11.80
CA GLN A 59 3.94 14.63 -12.56
C GLN A 59 5.10 13.83 -11.98
N LEU A 60 5.93 13.25 -12.85
CA LEU A 60 7.09 12.42 -12.50
C LEU A 60 6.77 11.24 -11.57
N LYS A 61 5.55 10.72 -11.63
CA LYS A 61 5.11 9.56 -10.84
C LYS A 61 5.33 8.28 -11.64
N GLN A 62 6.37 7.54 -11.30
CA GLN A 62 6.64 6.21 -11.85
C GLN A 62 5.84 5.14 -11.11
N TYR A 63 5.43 4.11 -11.83
CA TYR A 63 4.72 2.97 -11.23
C TYR A 63 5.17 1.64 -11.86
N CYS A 64 5.13 0.58 -11.07
CA CYS A 64 5.32 -0.80 -11.52
C CYS A 64 4.33 -1.70 -10.78
N SER A 65 3.44 -2.34 -11.53
CA SER A 65 2.43 -3.28 -11.06
C SER A 65 2.74 -4.72 -11.46
N ASN A 66 3.75 -4.94 -12.30
CA ASN A 66 4.16 -6.28 -12.70
C ASN A 66 5.03 -6.95 -11.61
N MET A 67 4.45 -7.94 -10.92
CA MET A 67 5.14 -8.75 -9.89
C MET A 67 6.42 -9.44 -10.38
N GLU A 68 6.56 -9.72 -11.68
CA GLU A 68 7.76 -10.37 -12.20
C GLU A 68 8.98 -9.44 -12.17
N LYS A 69 8.76 -8.14 -12.42
CA LYS A 69 9.80 -7.10 -12.48
C LYS A 69 10.28 -6.65 -11.11
N LEU A 70 9.42 -6.76 -10.10
CA LEU A 70 9.73 -6.22 -8.77
C LEU A 70 10.91 -6.96 -8.12
N PRO A 71 11.71 -6.29 -7.29
CA PRO A 71 12.72 -6.96 -6.49
C PRO A 71 12.11 -7.98 -5.51
N GLU A 72 12.84 -9.04 -5.16
CA GLU A 72 12.33 -10.12 -4.31
C GLU A 72 11.92 -9.63 -2.92
N SER A 73 12.61 -8.61 -2.39
CA SER A 73 12.23 -8.02 -1.11
C SER A 73 10.85 -7.37 -1.13
N VAL A 74 10.53 -6.68 -2.22
CA VAL A 74 9.24 -6.03 -2.44
C VAL A 74 8.16 -7.08 -2.63
N LYS A 75 8.44 -8.14 -3.41
CA LYS A 75 7.49 -9.26 -3.58
C LYS A 75 7.11 -9.88 -2.23
N CYS A 76 8.08 -10.09 -1.33
CA CYS A 76 7.81 -10.60 0.01
C CYS A 76 6.82 -9.74 0.79
N ILE A 77 6.97 -8.40 0.74
CA ILE A 77 6.04 -7.46 1.40
C ILE A 77 4.64 -7.56 0.78
N ILE A 78 4.55 -7.58 -0.55
CA ILE A 78 3.27 -7.69 -1.25
C ILE A 78 2.58 -9.03 -0.95
N TYR A 79 3.33 -10.13 -0.90
CA TYR A 79 2.79 -11.45 -0.56
C TYR A 79 2.29 -11.50 0.88
N GLU A 80 3.02 -10.93 1.84
CA GLU A 80 2.54 -10.85 3.22
C GLU A 80 1.27 -10.00 3.31
N ALA A 81 1.24 -8.84 2.66
CA ALA A 81 0.09 -7.94 2.60
C ALA A 81 -1.11 -8.53 1.81
N SER A 82 -0.88 -9.61 1.07
CA SER A 82 -1.92 -10.36 0.34
C SER A 82 -2.25 -11.69 1.02
N SER A 83 -1.61 -12.01 2.15
CA SER A 83 -1.74 -13.30 2.81
C SER A 83 -3.09 -13.44 3.50
N PRO A 84 -3.65 -14.66 3.62
CA PRO A 84 -4.89 -14.87 4.36
C PRO A 84 -4.87 -14.36 5.80
N ARG A 85 -3.69 -14.33 6.44
CA ARG A 85 -3.53 -13.81 7.80
C ARG A 85 -3.67 -12.29 7.83
N PHE A 86 -3.05 -11.59 6.89
CA PHE A 86 -3.18 -10.14 6.74
C PHE A 86 -4.60 -9.72 6.37
N LEU A 87 -5.25 -10.45 5.47
CA LEU A 87 -6.65 -10.19 5.08
C LEU A 87 -7.59 -10.32 6.27
N ARG A 88 -7.49 -11.39 7.07
CA ARG A 88 -8.32 -11.54 8.28
C ARG A 88 -8.09 -10.41 9.29
N TRP A 89 -6.84 -10.01 9.47
CA TRP A 89 -6.52 -8.88 10.34
C TRP A 89 -7.14 -7.56 9.83
N LEU A 90 -7.18 -7.35 8.51
CA LEU A 90 -7.91 -6.22 7.92
C LEU A 90 -9.42 -6.34 8.07
N GLU A 91 -10.00 -7.52 7.90
CA GLU A 91 -11.43 -7.77 8.12
C GLU A 91 -11.82 -7.43 9.57
N GLU A 92 -11.03 -7.88 10.54
CA GLU A 92 -11.21 -7.52 11.96
C GLU A 92 -11.09 -6.02 12.20
N LEU A 93 -10.09 -5.36 11.60
CA LEU A 93 -9.89 -3.92 11.75
C LEU A 93 -10.99 -3.08 11.13
N THR A 94 -11.43 -3.46 9.94
CA THR A 94 -12.28 -2.61 9.10
C THR A 94 -13.75 -2.97 9.17
N GLY A 95 -14.09 -4.18 9.63
CA GLY A 95 -15.44 -4.73 9.58
C GLY A 95 -15.87 -5.22 8.19
N GLU A 96 -14.98 -5.18 7.19
CA GLU A 96 -15.23 -5.78 5.88
C GLU A 96 -15.19 -7.32 5.97
N VAL A 97 -15.88 -7.99 5.05
CA VAL A 97 -15.96 -9.46 5.02
C VAL A 97 -15.70 -9.97 3.61
N GLY A 98 -14.96 -11.07 3.50
CA GLY A 98 -14.68 -11.73 2.22
C GLY A 98 -13.64 -10.99 1.38
N LEU A 99 -12.66 -10.35 2.02
CA LEU A 99 -11.57 -9.67 1.32
C LEU A 99 -10.73 -10.69 0.57
N ILE A 100 -10.52 -10.46 -0.72
CA ILE A 100 -9.58 -11.17 -1.58
C ILE A 100 -8.49 -10.20 -2.05
N PRO A 101 -7.25 -10.65 -2.20
CA PRO A 101 -6.18 -9.81 -2.71
C PRO A 101 -6.36 -9.54 -4.21
N ASP A 102 -5.79 -8.44 -4.68
CA ASP A 102 -5.64 -8.17 -6.10
C ASP A 102 -4.28 -8.71 -6.60
N PRO A 103 -4.22 -9.94 -7.16
CA PRO A 103 -2.96 -10.52 -7.62
C PRO A 103 -2.37 -9.81 -8.84
N TYR A 104 -3.14 -8.91 -9.47
CA TYR A 104 -2.73 -8.18 -10.66
C TYR A 104 -2.27 -6.76 -10.34
N LEU A 105 -2.37 -6.34 -9.08
CA LEU A 105 -1.97 -5.02 -8.59
C LEU A 105 -2.53 -3.90 -9.48
N GLU A 106 -3.80 -4.01 -9.91
CA GLU A 106 -4.43 -3.03 -10.79
C GLU A 106 -4.52 -1.69 -10.04
N GLY A 107 -3.69 -0.72 -10.43
CA GLY A 107 -3.51 0.54 -9.70
C GLY A 107 -2.74 0.44 -8.38
N GLY A 108 -2.29 -0.76 -8.01
CA GLY A 108 -1.38 -1.01 -6.88
C GLY A 108 0.09 -1.07 -7.32
N GLY A 109 0.89 -1.86 -6.61
CA GLY A 109 2.32 -2.05 -6.88
C GLY A 109 3.23 -0.98 -6.28
N VAL A 110 4.42 -0.80 -6.85
CA VAL A 110 5.39 0.18 -6.38
C VAL A 110 5.21 1.50 -7.11
N HIS A 111 5.23 2.60 -6.37
CA HIS A 111 5.10 3.96 -6.90
C HIS A 111 6.28 4.78 -6.41
N ARG A 112 6.90 5.56 -7.31
CA ARG A 112 8.00 6.49 -6.98
C ARG A 112 7.68 7.87 -7.56
N ILE A 113 7.74 8.89 -6.72
CA ILE A 113 7.64 10.29 -7.15
C ILE A 113 9.06 10.86 -7.14
N LYS A 114 9.55 11.32 -8.30
CA LYS A 114 10.88 11.96 -8.39
C LYS A 114 10.86 13.38 -7.81
N PRO A 115 12.03 13.96 -7.46
CA PRO A 115 12.11 15.36 -7.04
C PRO A 115 11.39 16.30 -8.02
N GLY A 116 10.55 17.19 -7.49
CA GLY A 116 9.70 18.10 -8.29
C GLY A 116 8.41 17.48 -8.84
N GLY A 117 8.20 16.17 -8.64
CA GLY A 117 6.96 15.48 -8.96
C GLY A 117 5.88 15.63 -7.89
N PHE A 118 4.63 15.37 -8.26
CA PHE A 118 3.51 15.38 -7.32
C PHE A 118 2.41 14.41 -7.75
N LEU A 119 1.51 14.11 -6.82
CA LEU A 119 0.23 13.44 -7.07
C LEU A 119 -0.85 14.25 -6.34
N LYS A 120 -1.80 14.82 -7.09
CA LYS A 120 -2.92 15.54 -6.49
C LYS A 120 -3.84 14.57 -5.74
N VAL A 121 -4.51 15.09 -4.71
CA VAL A 121 -5.57 14.37 -4.00
C VAL A 121 -6.63 13.93 -5.01
N HIS A 122 -6.95 12.65 -5.00
CA HIS A 122 -8.00 12.06 -5.82
C HIS A 122 -8.72 11.01 -4.99
N ALA A 123 -9.99 10.76 -5.32
CA ALA A 123 -10.65 9.53 -4.94
C ALA A 123 -10.13 8.43 -5.87
N ASP A 124 -9.67 7.33 -5.29
CA ASP A 124 -9.25 6.17 -6.07
C ASP A 124 -10.44 5.54 -6.81
N PHE A 125 -10.16 4.87 -7.92
CA PHE A 125 -11.18 4.18 -8.71
C PHE A 125 -11.69 2.93 -7.99
N ASN A 126 -12.99 2.66 -8.14
CA ASN A 126 -13.68 1.70 -7.29
C ASN A 126 -13.76 0.31 -7.93
N TRP A 127 -13.53 0.19 -9.23
CA TRP A 127 -13.76 -1.02 -10.01
C TRP A 127 -12.44 -1.63 -10.48
N ASN A 128 -12.21 -2.91 -10.15
CA ASN A 128 -11.11 -3.69 -10.72
C ASN A 128 -11.58 -4.32 -12.03
N GLY A 129 -11.02 -3.85 -13.15
CA GLY A 129 -11.43 -4.25 -14.49
C GLY A 129 -11.15 -5.72 -14.80
N ARG A 130 -10.11 -6.30 -14.19
CA ARG A 130 -9.68 -7.68 -14.42
C ARG A 130 -10.43 -8.70 -13.57
N LEU A 131 -10.56 -8.44 -12.27
CA LEU A 131 -11.30 -9.28 -11.33
C LEU A 131 -12.81 -9.11 -11.42
N LYS A 132 -13.28 -8.00 -12.00
CA LYS A 132 -14.71 -7.63 -12.06
C LYS A 132 -15.33 -7.47 -10.66
N LEU A 133 -14.59 -6.88 -9.74
CA LEU A 133 -14.99 -6.68 -8.35
C LEU A 133 -14.73 -5.24 -7.91
N TYR A 134 -15.41 -4.83 -6.84
CA TYR A 134 -15.19 -3.52 -6.22
C TYR A 134 -14.03 -3.55 -5.24
N ARG A 135 -13.15 -2.54 -5.31
CA ARG A 135 -12.06 -2.30 -4.36
C ARG A 135 -12.66 -1.74 -3.07
N ARG A 136 -12.40 -2.38 -1.93
CA ARG A 136 -12.99 -2.00 -0.63
C ARG A 136 -12.05 -1.19 0.26
N LEU A 137 -10.82 -1.65 0.41
CA LEU A 137 -9.79 -1.04 1.26
C LEU A 137 -8.63 -0.58 0.41
N ASN A 138 -7.90 0.50 0.78
CA ASN A 138 -6.58 0.90 0.25
C ASN A 138 -5.50 0.68 1.31
N VAL A 139 -4.47 -0.11 1.00
CA VAL A 139 -3.30 -0.31 1.88
C VAL A 139 -2.08 0.35 1.25
N LEU A 140 -1.56 1.39 1.91
CA LEU A 140 -0.35 2.09 1.50
C LEU A 140 0.78 1.78 2.48
N ILE A 141 1.90 1.30 1.97
CA ILE A 141 3.09 1.01 2.77
C ILE A 141 4.17 2.00 2.34
N TYR A 142 4.57 2.89 3.26
CA TYR A 142 5.59 3.89 3.00
C TYR A 142 6.98 3.38 3.40
N ILE A 143 7.88 3.30 2.42
CA ILE A 143 9.27 2.84 2.60
C ILE A 143 10.20 4.06 2.59
N ASN A 144 10.07 4.93 3.60
CA ASN A 144 10.84 6.19 3.72
C ASN A 144 11.54 6.30 5.10
N PRO A 145 12.56 5.48 5.41
CA PRO A 145 13.22 5.56 6.71
C PRO A 145 13.98 6.88 6.84
N GLY A 146 13.75 7.57 7.96
CA GLY A 146 14.34 8.88 8.26
C GLY A 146 13.69 10.05 7.52
N TRP A 147 12.42 9.92 7.08
CA TRP A 147 11.68 11.01 6.46
C TRP A 147 11.64 12.24 7.39
N LYS A 148 11.94 13.41 6.82
CA LYS A 148 11.87 14.69 7.52
C LYS A 148 10.70 15.50 7.00
N GLU A 149 10.01 16.19 7.91
CA GLU A 149 8.85 17.03 7.60
C GLU A 149 9.16 18.11 6.55
N GLU A 150 10.42 18.58 6.51
CA GLU A 150 10.91 19.56 5.55
C GLU A 150 10.93 19.09 4.08
N TRP A 151 10.79 17.79 3.79
CA TRP A 151 10.84 17.23 2.43
C TRP A 151 9.48 17.20 1.72
N GLY A 152 8.38 17.49 2.42
CA GLY A 152 7.02 17.42 1.87
C GLY A 152 6.57 15.98 1.52
N GLY A 153 5.26 15.80 1.32
CA GLY A 153 4.62 14.48 1.14
C GLY A 153 3.91 13.97 2.41
N CYS A 154 3.14 12.88 2.30
CA CYS A 154 2.45 12.29 3.45
C CYS A 154 3.45 11.55 4.34
N SER A 155 3.45 11.93 5.61
CA SER A 155 4.45 11.68 6.64
C SER A 155 4.58 10.21 7.06
N ASP A 156 5.81 9.87 7.47
CA ASP A 156 6.25 8.68 8.21
C ASP A 156 6.44 7.35 7.48
N CYS A 157 7.52 6.66 7.86
CA CYS A 157 7.66 5.21 7.72
C CYS A 157 6.50 4.55 8.46
N GLY A 158 5.48 4.15 7.73
CA GLY A 158 4.26 3.61 8.31
C GLY A 158 3.37 2.97 7.26
N VAL A 159 2.47 2.12 7.72
CA VAL A 159 1.35 1.65 6.92
C VAL A 159 0.20 2.60 7.14
N ARG A 160 -0.34 3.16 6.08
CA ARG A 160 -1.62 3.84 6.13
C ARG A 160 -2.66 2.97 5.44
N ILE A 161 -3.65 2.56 6.21
CA ILE A 161 -4.82 1.83 5.72
C ILE A 161 -5.95 2.84 5.64
N CYS A 162 -6.35 3.20 4.43
CA CYS A 162 -7.49 4.08 4.20
C CYS A 162 -8.65 3.26 3.68
N SER A 163 -9.84 3.37 4.27
CA SER A 163 -11.05 3.13 3.46
C SER A 163 -11.34 4.39 2.66
N GLN A 164 -10.81 4.36 1.45
CA GLN A 164 -11.47 4.83 0.24
C GLN A 164 -10.73 4.16 -0.92
N ASN A 165 -11.14 2.92 -1.19
CA ASN A 165 -10.92 2.09 -2.39
C ASN A 165 -9.46 1.86 -2.90
N ALA A 166 -8.70 0.85 -2.41
CA ALA A 166 -7.63 0.21 -3.21
C ALA A 166 -7.08 -1.22 -2.85
N SER A 167 -7.33 -2.18 -3.73
CA SER A 167 -6.62 -3.46 -3.91
C SER A 167 -6.97 -4.65 -3.02
N LEU A 168 -8.10 -4.63 -2.32
CA LEU A 168 -8.74 -5.87 -1.88
C LEU A 168 -10.18 -5.88 -2.38
N CYS A 169 -10.54 -6.93 -3.09
CA CYS A 169 -11.85 -7.11 -3.71
C CYS A 169 -12.74 -7.99 -2.81
N CYS A 170 -14.07 -7.89 -2.89
CA CYS A 170 -14.98 -8.80 -2.18
C CYS A 170 -15.94 -9.47 -3.17
N HIS A 171 -16.29 -10.73 -2.94
CA HIS A 171 -17.38 -11.41 -3.64
C HIS A 171 -18.72 -11.10 -2.94
N HIS A 172 -19.77 -10.74 -3.69
CA HIS A 172 -21.16 -10.74 -3.18
C HIS A 172 -21.78 -12.12 -3.28
#